data_AF-A0A924QKC1-F1
#
_entry.id   AF-A0A924QKC1-F1
#
_cell.length_a   1.000
_cell.length_b   1.000
_cell.length_c   1.000
_cell.angle_alpha   90.00
_cell.angle_beta   90.00
_cell.angle_gamma   90.00
#
_symmetry.space_group_name_H-M   'P 1'
#
loop_
_entity.id
_entity.type
_entity.pdbx_description
1 polymer ?
#
loop_
_entity_poly.entity_id
_entity_poly.type
_entity_poly.pdbx_seq_one_letter_code
_entity_poly.pdbx_strand_id
1 'polypeptide(L)'
;PVQQPLQVPPFKTSVGGVDYTIEPSHSYDIHGLVVSKHNADTWWDWVHRASNDHLNVTDVCVVWGHNVTSGAYVPMAFSSGQWTCNWQTASLDAFNAFDSSQISNNHVLTDNPALAKKLRSLRIGDQIRISGQLAAYRHQSGMDFFRGTSTVRTDTGNGACETIFVSALDILQPATALWRYLAWAAGAVLALCAALGLVLPHRARN
;
A
#
# COMPACT_ATOMS: atom_id res chain seq x y z
N PRO A 1 -11.22 -6.92 9.18
CA PRO A 1 -11.85 -5.66 8.72
C PRO A 1 -13.34 -5.70 9.04
N VAL A 2 -13.89 -4.61 9.53
CA VAL A 2 -15.32 -4.45 9.80
C VAL A 2 -15.90 -3.63 8.65
N GLN A 3 -16.98 -4.15 8.07
CA GLN A 3 -17.70 -3.49 6.98
C GLN A 3 -19.19 -3.53 7.29
N GLN A 4 -19.85 -2.37 7.26
CA GLN A 4 -21.30 -2.29 7.51
C GLN A 4 -21.94 -1.44 6.41
N PRO A 5 -23.09 -1.87 5.85
CA PRO A 5 -23.81 -1.09 4.85
C PRO A 5 -24.03 0.35 5.30
N LEU A 6 -23.81 1.28 4.39
CA LEU A 6 -23.90 2.70 4.67
C LEU A 6 -24.84 3.35 3.65
N GLN A 7 -25.81 4.11 4.14
CA GLN A 7 -26.70 4.93 3.30
C GLN A 7 -26.24 6.38 3.34
N VAL A 8 -25.19 6.69 2.58
CA VAL A 8 -24.70 8.05 2.37
C VAL A 8 -24.87 8.38 0.89
N PRO A 9 -25.50 9.52 0.54
CA PRO A 9 -25.66 9.89 -0.86
C PRO A 9 -24.30 10.14 -1.51
N PRO A 10 -24.18 9.92 -2.84
CA PRO A 10 -23.00 10.32 -3.57
C PRO A 10 -22.67 11.80 -3.35
N PHE A 11 -21.38 12.11 -3.28
CA PHE A 11 -20.90 13.48 -3.10
C PHE A 11 -19.75 13.78 -4.07
N LYS A 12 -19.40 15.06 -4.19
CA LYS A 12 -18.31 15.51 -5.05
C LYS A 12 -17.15 16.04 -4.23
N THR A 13 -15.93 15.83 -4.72
CA THR A 13 -14.71 16.44 -4.19
C THR A 13 -13.79 16.83 -5.34
N SER A 14 -12.81 17.69 -5.07
CA SER A 14 -11.88 18.18 -6.09
C SER A 14 -10.44 18.07 -5.60
N VAL A 15 -9.58 17.41 -6.38
CA VAL A 15 -8.17 17.21 -6.05
C VAL A 15 -7.35 17.44 -7.32
N GLY A 16 -6.28 18.24 -7.22
CA GLY A 16 -5.40 18.50 -8.37
C GLY A 16 -6.08 19.17 -9.56
N GLY A 17 -7.21 19.86 -9.34
CA GLY A 17 -8.01 20.47 -10.41
C GLY A 17 -8.93 19.50 -11.15
N VAL A 18 -9.12 18.28 -10.61
CA VAL A 18 -10.06 17.27 -11.13
C VAL A 18 -11.21 17.11 -10.16
N ASP A 19 -12.43 17.20 -10.68
CA ASP A 19 -13.65 16.93 -9.92
C ASP A 19 -14.02 15.45 -9.98
N TYR A 20 -14.16 14.85 -8.81
CA TYR A 20 -14.53 13.45 -8.63
C TYR A 20 -15.95 13.35 -8.06
N THR A 21 -16.68 12.33 -8.49
CA THR A 21 -17.91 11.88 -7.80
C THR A 21 -17.57 10.62 -7.03
N ILE A 22 -17.86 10.63 -5.72
CA ILE A 22 -17.67 9.52 -4.80
C ILE A 22 -19.03 8.89 -4.51
N GLU A 23 -19.09 7.57 -4.57
CA GLU A 23 -20.29 6.77 -4.29
C GLU A 23 -19.99 5.78 -3.16
N PRO A 24 -20.19 6.20 -1.89
CA PRO A 24 -20.00 5.32 -0.75
C PRO A 24 -21.02 4.19 -0.71
N SER A 25 -20.60 3.02 -0.24
CA SER A 25 -21.45 1.84 -0.08
C SER A 25 -21.46 1.28 1.33
N HIS A 26 -20.32 1.33 2.03
CA HIS A 26 -20.15 0.75 3.36
C HIS A 26 -19.23 1.60 4.20
N SER A 27 -19.47 1.64 5.51
CA SER A 27 -18.42 2.03 6.46
C SER A 27 -17.36 0.94 6.48
N TYR A 28 -16.11 1.35 6.64
CA TYR A 28 -14.97 0.45 6.57
C TYR A 28 -13.95 0.74 7.64
N ASP A 29 -13.50 -0.30 8.32
CA ASP A 29 -12.44 -0.22 9.33
C ASP A 29 -11.52 -1.45 9.22
N ILE A 30 -10.26 -1.23 8.89
CA ILE A 30 -9.25 -2.28 8.75
C ILE A 30 -8.06 -2.00 9.65
N HIS A 31 -7.67 -3.00 10.43
CA HIS A 31 -6.46 -3.00 11.24
C HIS A 31 -5.56 -4.12 10.74
N GLY A 32 -4.28 -3.87 10.55
CA GLY A 32 -3.36 -4.90 10.10
C GLY A 32 -1.95 -4.40 9.84
N LEU A 33 -1.13 -5.29 9.32
CA LEU A 33 0.26 -5.06 8.97
C LEU A 33 0.38 -4.78 7.47
N VAL A 34 1.06 -3.69 7.11
CA VAL A 34 1.40 -3.38 5.72
C VAL A 34 2.51 -4.32 5.25
N VAL A 35 2.23 -5.16 4.24
CA VAL A 35 3.20 -6.12 3.68
C VAL A 35 3.73 -5.73 2.30
N SER A 36 2.99 -4.88 1.59
CA SER A 36 3.43 -4.25 0.35
C SER A 36 2.79 -2.88 0.21
N LYS A 37 3.46 -1.99 -0.49
CA LYS A 37 2.97 -0.63 -0.74
C LYS A 37 3.44 -0.17 -2.11
N HIS A 38 2.52 0.47 -2.82
CA HIS A 38 2.80 1.16 -4.07
C HIS A 38 2.30 2.60 -3.97
N ASN A 39 3.15 3.56 -4.30
CA ASN A 39 2.73 4.97 -4.36
C ASN A 39 2.11 5.21 -5.73
N ALA A 40 0.88 5.75 -5.77
CA ALA A 40 0.20 6.04 -7.03
C ALA A 40 1.04 6.99 -7.91
N ASP A 41 1.73 7.96 -7.28
CA ASP A 41 2.58 8.94 -7.96
C ASP A 41 3.79 8.34 -8.73
N THR A 42 4.18 7.07 -8.48
CA THR A 42 5.43 6.48 -9.02
C THR A 42 5.28 5.75 -10.37
N TRP A 43 4.12 5.78 -11.01
CA TRP A 43 3.97 5.22 -12.36
C TRP A 43 4.72 6.06 -13.41
N TRP A 44 5.59 5.42 -14.21
CA TRP A 44 6.16 5.95 -15.45
C TRP A 44 5.13 6.46 -16.49
N ASP A 45 5.10 7.79 -16.68
CA ASP A 45 4.80 8.58 -17.88
C ASP A 45 3.62 8.28 -18.85
N TRP A 46 3.19 7.04 -19.10
CA TRP A 46 2.08 6.78 -20.03
C TRP A 46 0.71 6.82 -19.34
N VAL A 47 0.54 6.25 -18.13
CA VAL A 47 -0.80 6.13 -17.51
C VAL A 47 -1.18 7.37 -16.72
N HIS A 48 -0.21 8.06 -16.13
CA HIS A 48 -0.43 9.38 -15.53
C HIS A 48 -0.99 10.41 -16.51
N ARG A 49 -0.66 10.30 -17.80
CA ARG A 49 -1.27 11.12 -18.86
C ARG A 49 -2.67 10.69 -19.26
N ALA A 50 -3.05 9.44 -18.98
CA ALA A 50 -4.31 8.86 -19.43
C ALA A 50 -5.44 8.97 -18.38
N SER A 51 -5.14 8.80 -17.09
CA SER A 51 -6.18 8.81 -16.04
C SER A 51 -6.23 10.08 -15.20
N ASN A 52 -5.19 10.90 -15.09
CA ASN A 52 -5.20 12.13 -14.28
C ASN A 52 -5.81 11.94 -12.86
N ASP A 53 -5.59 10.76 -12.24
CA ASP A 53 -6.18 10.40 -10.95
C ASP A 53 -5.29 10.89 -9.80
N HIS A 54 -5.68 12.02 -9.20
CA HIS A 54 -5.03 12.64 -8.04
C HIS A 54 -5.66 12.21 -6.71
N LEU A 55 -6.79 11.50 -6.77
CA LEU A 55 -7.57 11.15 -5.59
C LEU A 55 -7.06 9.87 -4.94
N ASN A 56 -6.60 8.89 -5.72
CA ASN A 56 -5.89 7.72 -5.19
C ASN A 56 -4.45 8.09 -4.81
N VAL A 57 -4.14 8.04 -3.52
CA VAL A 57 -2.83 8.46 -3.00
C VAL A 57 -1.82 7.31 -2.99
N THR A 58 -2.26 6.12 -2.60
CA THR A 58 -1.39 4.95 -2.45
C THR A 58 -2.22 3.68 -2.41
N ASP A 59 -1.61 2.60 -2.89
CA ASP A 59 -2.14 1.26 -2.76
C ASP A 59 -1.36 0.51 -1.67
N VAL A 60 -2.07 -0.14 -0.76
CA VAL A 60 -1.47 -0.91 0.34
C VAL A 60 -2.04 -2.32 0.43
N CYS A 61 -1.12 -3.28 0.44
CA CYS A 61 -1.40 -4.66 0.81
C CYS A 61 -1.36 -4.78 2.33
N VAL A 62 -2.47 -5.22 2.93
CA VAL A 62 -2.58 -5.39 4.38
C VAL A 62 -2.92 -6.84 4.71
N VAL A 63 -2.21 -7.41 5.67
CA VAL A 63 -2.55 -8.70 6.29
C VAL A 63 -2.98 -8.49 7.73
N TRP A 64 -3.86 -9.34 8.24
CA TRP A 64 -4.37 -9.23 9.61
C TRP A 64 -4.65 -10.60 10.23
N GLY A 65 -5.20 -10.59 11.44
CA GLY A 65 -5.70 -11.80 12.11
C GLY A 65 -4.64 -12.88 12.32
N HIS A 66 -5.00 -14.13 12.01
CA HIS A 66 -4.12 -15.30 12.10
C HIS A 66 -2.79 -15.05 11.43
N ASN A 67 -2.77 -14.53 10.21
CA ASN A 67 -1.53 -14.28 9.46
C ASN A 67 -0.51 -13.48 10.27
N VAL A 68 -0.97 -12.43 10.97
CA VAL A 68 -0.12 -11.58 11.82
C VAL A 68 0.21 -12.28 13.14
N THR A 69 -0.80 -12.84 13.83
CA THR A 69 -0.61 -13.42 15.18
C THR A 69 0.25 -14.67 15.20
N SER A 70 0.23 -15.50 14.14
CA SER A 70 1.07 -16.70 14.01
C SER A 70 2.41 -16.43 13.31
N GLY A 71 2.56 -15.27 12.68
CA GLY A 71 3.72 -14.97 11.83
C GLY A 71 3.71 -15.68 10.48
N ALA A 72 2.57 -16.24 10.04
CA ALA A 72 2.45 -16.92 8.74
C ALA A 72 2.78 -16.02 7.54
N TYR A 73 2.72 -14.68 7.70
CA TYR A 73 3.15 -13.74 6.66
C TYR A 73 4.68 -13.68 6.47
N VAL A 74 5.48 -14.07 7.46
CA VAL A 74 6.94 -13.90 7.47
C VAL A 74 7.65 -14.64 6.32
N PRO A 75 7.35 -15.92 6.04
CA PRO A 75 7.97 -16.65 4.92
C PRO A 75 7.37 -16.33 3.54
N MET A 76 6.50 -15.33 3.45
CA MET A 76 5.80 -14.96 2.22
C MET A 76 6.51 -13.78 1.53
N ALA A 77 6.61 -13.83 0.21
CA ALA A 77 7.01 -12.70 -0.62
C ALA A 77 5.77 -11.97 -1.12
N PHE A 78 5.73 -10.65 -0.95
CA PHE A 78 4.62 -9.79 -1.37
C PHE A 78 5.06 -8.77 -2.42
N SER A 79 4.20 -8.50 -3.40
CA SER A 79 4.42 -7.45 -4.39
C SER A 79 3.11 -6.81 -4.82
N SER A 80 3.13 -5.49 -5.03
CA SER A 80 2.02 -4.75 -5.60
C SER A 80 2.18 -4.68 -7.12
N GLY A 81 1.17 -5.18 -7.85
CA GLY A 81 0.99 -4.92 -9.28
C GLY A 81 0.27 -3.60 -9.52
N GLN A 82 -0.16 -3.38 -10.76
CA GLN A 82 -0.91 -2.18 -11.14
C GLN A 82 -2.18 -2.00 -10.30
N TRP A 83 -2.88 -3.11 -9.99
CA TRP A 83 -4.11 -3.11 -9.20
C TRP A 83 -4.25 -4.34 -8.32
N THR A 84 -3.15 -5.05 -8.05
CA THR A 84 -3.21 -6.34 -7.36
C THR A 84 -2.21 -6.40 -6.22
N CYS A 85 -2.60 -7.11 -5.17
CA CYS A 85 -1.68 -7.58 -4.16
C CYS A 85 -1.29 -9.02 -4.48
N ASN A 86 -0.07 -9.24 -4.94
CA ASN A 86 0.44 -10.58 -5.24
C ASN A 86 1.25 -11.08 -4.05
N TRP A 87 1.11 -12.37 -3.77
CA TRP A 87 1.86 -13.05 -2.72
C TRP A 87 2.24 -14.45 -3.16
N GLN A 88 3.40 -14.93 -2.72
CA GLN A 88 3.91 -16.25 -3.07
C GLN A 88 4.87 -16.77 -2.01
N THR A 89 5.08 -18.08 -1.99
CA THR A 89 6.12 -18.73 -1.20
C THR A 89 6.59 -20.00 -1.89
N ALA A 90 7.84 -20.40 -1.61
CA ALA A 90 8.38 -21.67 -2.07
C ALA A 90 8.13 -22.82 -1.06
N SER A 91 7.65 -22.51 0.14
CA SER A 91 7.39 -23.50 1.20
C SER A 91 5.92 -23.91 1.21
N LEU A 92 5.66 -25.21 1.06
CA LEU A 92 4.30 -25.76 1.16
C LEU A 92 3.72 -25.56 2.56
N ASP A 93 4.54 -25.69 3.61
CA ASP A 93 4.10 -25.46 4.99
C ASP A 93 3.70 -24.01 5.21
N ALA A 94 4.48 -23.06 4.67
CA ALA A 94 4.14 -21.64 4.72
C ALA A 94 2.85 -21.33 3.96
N PHE A 95 2.68 -21.94 2.78
CA PHE A 95 1.46 -21.79 1.98
C PHE A 95 0.23 -22.29 2.74
N ASN A 96 0.32 -23.46 3.37
CA ASN A 96 -0.78 -24.05 4.14
C ASN A 96 -1.09 -23.28 5.44
N ALA A 97 -0.08 -22.63 6.03
CA ALA A 97 -0.25 -21.80 7.22
C ALA A 97 -0.82 -20.41 6.92
N PHE A 98 -0.70 -19.93 5.68
CA PHE A 98 -1.15 -18.60 5.27
C PHE A 98 -2.65 -18.61 4.92
N ASP A 99 -3.43 -17.80 5.62
CA ASP A 99 -4.86 -17.63 5.37
C ASP A 99 -5.07 -16.57 4.27
N SER A 100 -5.43 -17.04 3.07
CA SER A 100 -5.69 -16.18 1.91
C SER A 100 -6.94 -15.29 2.05
N SER A 101 -7.80 -15.54 3.04
CA SER A 101 -8.94 -14.67 3.37
C SER A 101 -8.56 -13.49 4.29
N GLN A 102 -7.33 -13.49 4.80
CA GLN A 102 -6.81 -12.50 5.75
C GLN A 102 -5.70 -11.64 5.16
N ILE A 103 -5.88 -11.29 3.88
CA ILE A 103 -5.09 -10.33 3.11
C ILE A 103 -6.03 -9.51 2.24
N SER A 104 -5.71 -8.23 2.01
CA SER A 104 -6.43 -7.40 1.06
C SER A 104 -5.56 -6.37 0.36
N ASN A 105 -5.98 -6.00 -0.85
CA ASN A 105 -5.40 -4.91 -1.61
C ASN A 105 -6.30 -3.67 -1.49
N ASN A 106 -5.78 -2.62 -0.85
CA ASN A 106 -6.57 -1.43 -0.55
C ASN A 106 -6.08 -0.25 -1.38
N HIS A 107 -6.97 0.33 -2.18
CA HIS A 107 -6.76 1.58 -2.90
C HIS A 107 -7.22 2.75 -2.04
N VAL A 108 -6.29 3.62 -1.67
CA VAL A 108 -6.52 4.57 -0.58
C VAL A 108 -6.75 5.98 -1.12
N LEU A 109 -8.01 6.41 -1.07
CA LEU A 109 -8.48 7.69 -1.58
C LEU A 109 -8.56 8.74 -0.45
N THR A 110 -8.16 9.97 -0.75
CA THR A 110 -8.41 11.12 0.14
C THR A 110 -8.30 12.43 -0.61
N ASP A 111 -9.17 13.38 -0.29
CA ASP A 111 -9.06 14.78 -0.71
C ASP A 111 -8.30 15.65 0.29
N ASN A 112 -8.07 15.16 1.50
CA ASN A 112 -7.32 15.84 2.55
C ASN A 112 -5.80 15.75 2.31
N PRO A 113 -5.09 16.89 2.07
CA PRO A 113 -3.64 16.87 1.80
C PRO A 113 -2.78 16.40 2.98
N ALA A 114 -3.22 16.66 4.22
CA ALA A 114 -2.49 16.23 5.41
C ALA A 114 -2.56 14.72 5.58
N LEU A 115 -3.74 14.13 5.33
CA LEU A 115 -3.94 12.68 5.32
C LEU A 115 -3.16 12.04 4.17
N ALA A 116 -3.20 12.63 2.98
CA ALA A 116 -2.41 12.17 1.83
C ALA A 116 -0.91 12.09 2.13
N LYS A 117 -0.36 13.11 2.80
CA LYS A 117 1.05 13.09 3.25
C LYS A 117 1.32 11.95 4.24
N LYS A 118 0.41 11.68 5.18
CA LYS A 118 0.54 10.59 6.15
C LYS A 118 0.48 9.22 5.46
N LEU A 119 -0.46 9.02 4.54
CA LEU A 119 -0.60 7.80 3.72
C LEU A 119 0.67 7.53 2.88
N ARG A 120 1.19 8.56 2.20
CA ARG A 120 2.46 8.44 1.45
C ARG A 120 3.65 8.05 2.34
N SER A 121 3.62 8.40 3.62
CA SER A 121 4.68 8.08 4.57
C SER A 121 4.66 6.64 5.09
N LEU A 122 3.57 5.89 4.86
CA LEU A 122 3.45 4.48 5.25
C LEU A 122 4.60 3.65 4.67
N ARG A 123 4.97 2.61 5.42
CA ARG A 123 6.07 1.70 5.11
C ARG A 123 5.61 0.26 5.26
N ILE A 124 6.27 -0.61 4.49
CA ILE A 124 6.19 -2.06 4.73
C ILE A 124 6.67 -2.34 6.15
N GLY A 125 5.86 -3.07 6.91
CA GLY A 125 6.06 -3.38 8.32
C GLY A 125 5.32 -2.46 9.29
N ASP A 126 4.66 -1.39 8.83
CA ASP A 126 3.80 -0.58 9.71
C ASP A 126 2.55 -1.39 10.10
N GLN A 127 2.20 -1.40 11.38
CA GLN A 127 0.87 -1.80 11.84
C GLN A 127 -0.02 -0.56 11.85
N ILE A 128 -1.14 -0.65 11.15
CA ILE A 128 -2.01 0.48 10.88
C ILE A 128 -3.46 0.16 11.21
N ARG A 129 -4.23 1.23 11.39
CA ARG A 129 -5.69 1.23 11.29
C ARG A 129 -6.10 2.27 10.25
N ILE A 130 -6.90 1.85 9.27
CA ILE A 130 -7.52 2.74 8.29
C ILE A 130 -9.03 2.69 8.54
N SER A 131 -9.63 3.86 8.70
CA SER A 131 -11.08 4.03 8.82
C SER A 131 -11.59 4.95 7.72
N GLY A 132 -12.76 4.63 7.17
CA GLY A 132 -13.35 5.37 6.07
C GLY A 132 -14.59 4.70 5.52
N GLN A 133 -14.77 4.83 4.20
CA GLN A 133 -15.90 4.27 3.49
C GLN A 133 -15.40 3.50 2.26
N LEU A 134 -15.96 2.30 2.02
CA LEU A 134 -15.80 1.65 0.72
C LEU A 134 -16.60 2.45 -0.30
N ALA A 135 -15.94 2.94 -1.34
CA ALA A 135 -16.56 3.81 -2.32
C ALA A 135 -16.09 3.51 -3.74
N ALA A 136 -17.04 3.56 -4.67
CA ALA A 136 -16.70 3.74 -6.07
C ALA A 136 -16.42 5.23 -6.33
N TYR A 137 -15.61 5.54 -7.34
CA TYR A 137 -15.35 6.91 -7.74
C TYR A 137 -15.15 7.04 -9.25
N ARG A 138 -15.43 8.24 -9.76
CA ARG A 138 -15.32 8.56 -11.18
C ARG A 138 -14.99 10.02 -11.40
N HIS A 139 -14.41 10.33 -12.55
CA HIS A 139 -14.25 11.69 -13.05
C HIS A 139 -14.32 11.70 -14.57
N GLN A 140 -14.50 12.90 -15.12
CA GLN A 140 -14.60 13.13 -16.57
C GLN A 140 -13.53 14.11 -17.08
N SER A 141 -12.50 14.39 -16.28
CA SER A 141 -11.37 15.23 -16.70
C SER A 141 -10.47 14.48 -17.68
N GLY A 142 -10.60 14.77 -18.97
CA GLY A 142 -9.88 14.10 -20.06
C GLY A 142 -10.65 12.90 -20.60
N MET A 143 -10.35 11.70 -20.11
CA MET A 143 -11.11 10.48 -20.41
C MET A 143 -12.08 10.15 -19.27
N ASP A 144 -13.23 9.58 -19.61
CA ASP A 144 -14.16 9.05 -18.61
C ASP A 144 -13.46 7.94 -17.81
N PHE A 145 -13.29 8.17 -16.52
CA PHE A 145 -12.69 7.23 -15.58
C PHE A 145 -13.74 6.76 -14.59
N PHE A 146 -13.79 5.45 -14.35
CA PHE A 146 -14.61 4.85 -13.31
C PHE A 146 -13.83 3.75 -12.61
N ARG A 147 -13.97 3.71 -11.29
CA ARG A 147 -13.40 2.67 -10.45
C ARG A 147 -14.38 2.26 -9.37
N GLY A 148 -14.66 0.95 -9.31
CA GLY A 148 -15.50 0.35 -8.29
C GLY A 148 -14.77 0.06 -6.98
N THR A 149 -15.49 -0.57 -6.06
CA THR A 149 -14.95 -1.16 -4.83
C THR A 149 -15.50 -2.57 -4.68
N SER A 150 -14.68 -3.53 -4.26
CA SER A 150 -15.20 -4.79 -3.76
C SER A 150 -15.84 -4.59 -2.38
N THR A 151 -16.85 -5.40 -2.11
CA THR A 151 -17.53 -5.55 -0.81
C THR A 151 -17.55 -7.02 -0.37
N VAL A 152 -16.97 -7.92 -1.17
CA VAL A 152 -16.90 -9.36 -0.93
C VAL A 152 -15.53 -9.65 -0.33
N ARG A 153 -15.48 -10.43 0.75
CA ARG A 153 -14.22 -10.68 1.48
C ARG A 153 -13.34 -11.76 0.83
N THR A 154 -13.96 -12.67 0.10
CA THR A 154 -13.36 -13.89 -0.44
C THR A 154 -13.18 -13.85 -1.94
N ASP A 155 -13.41 -12.70 -2.58
CA ASP A 155 -13.14 -12.57 -4.00
C ASP A 155 -11.62 -12.48 -4.23
N THR A 156 -11.21 -12.92 -5.41
CA THR A 156 -9.80 -12.99 -5.80
C THR A 156 -9.66 -12.53 -7.24
N GLY A 157 -8.52 -11.93 -7.58
CA GLY A 157 -8.23 -11.49 -8.96
C GLY A 157 -8.66 -10.05 -9.26
N ASN A 158 -8.79 -9.73 -10.55
CA ASN A 158 -9.13 -8.37 -11.01
C ASN A 158 -10.55 -7.99 -10.57
N GLY A 159 -10.67 -7.04 -9.64
CA GLY A 159 -11.95 -6.58 -9.08
C GLY A 159 -12.12 -6.82 -7.58
N ALA A 160 -11.25 -7.65 -6.97
CA ALA A 160 -11.27 -7.98 -5.55
C ALA A 160 -10.66 -6.92 -4.62
N CYS A 161 -10.55 -5.68 -5.09
CA CYS A 161 -9.84 -4.63 -4.36
C CYS A 161 -10.83 -3.72 -3.65
N GLU A 162 -10.55 -3.41 -2.39
CA GLU A 162 -11.28 -2.38 -1.66
C GLU A 162 -10.77 -1.00 -2.07
N THR A 163 -11.69 -0.13 -2.49
CA THR A 163 -11.40 1.28 -2.70
C THR A 163 -11.95 2.05 -1.51
N ILE A 164 -11.07 2.67 -0.73
CA ILE A 164 -11.42 3.27 0.56
C ILE A 164 -11.28 4.79 0.46
N PHE A 165 -12.38 5.51 0.60
CA PHE A 165 -12.36 6.94 0.89
C PHE A 165 -12.08 7.14 2.39
N VAL A 166 -10.84 7.49 2.72
CA VAL A 166 -10.33 7.46 4.09
C VAL A 166 -10.70 8.72 4.84
N SER A 167 -11.20 8.55 6.05
CA SER A 167 -11.41 9.63 7.01
C SER A 167 -10.33 9.68 8.08
N ALA A 168 -9.70 8.54 8.41
CA ALA A 168 -8.62 8.47 9.38
C ALA A 168 -7.59 7.37 9.05
N LEU A 169 -6.33 7.68 9.38
CA LEU A 169 -5.22 6.72 9.40
C LEU A 169 -4.53 6.83 10.75
N ASP A 170 -4.37 5.71 11.44
CA ASP A 170 -3.52 5.58 12.62
C ASP A 170 -2.39 4.59 12.36
N ILE A 171 -1.16 4.98 12.69
CA ILE A 171 -0.01 4.07 12.71
C ILE A 171 0.11 3.60 14.15
N LEU A 172 -0.38 2.39 14.41
CA LEU A 172 -0.42 1.79 15.74
C LEU A 172 0.99 1.41 16.19
N GLN A 173 1.79 0.88 15.28
CA GLN A 173 3.19 0.56 15.52
C GLN A 173 3.99 0.77 14.22
N PRO A 174 5.05 1.59 14.22
CA PRO A 174 5.86 1.79 13.03
C PRO A 174 6.77 0.59 12.74
N ALA A 175 7.09 0.39 11.46
CA ALA A 175 8.05 -0.60 11.01
C ALA A 175 9.40 -0.38 11.70
N THR A 176 9.99 -1.47 12.23
CA THR A 176 11.30 -1.43 12.87
C THR A 176 12.36 -0.88 11.93
N ALA A 177 13.00 0.22 12.33
CA ALA A 177 14.02 0.90 11.53
C ALA A 177 15.45 0.33 11.72
N LEU A 178 15.65 -0.60 12.66
CA LEU A 178 16.97 -1.11 13.05
C LEU A 178 17.77 -1.67 11.87
N TRP A 179 17.17 -2.57 11.09
CA TRP A 179 17.85 -3.18 9.94
C TRP A 179 18.26 -2.15 8.88
N ARG A 180 17.49 -1.06 8.73
CA ARG A 180 17.84 0.03 7.81
C ARG A 180 19.05 0.80 8.30
N TYR A 181 19.09 1.13 9.59
CA TYR A 181 20.28 1.78 10.16
C TYR A 181 21.52 0.90 10.00
N LEU A 182 21.38 -0.41 10.22
CA LEU A 182 22.46 -1.37 10.00
C LEU A 182 22.88 -1.43 8.52
N ALA A 183 21.93 -1.44 7.57
CA ALA A 183 22.23 -1.42 6.15
C ALA A 183 22.95 -0.13 5.70
N TRP A 184 22.52 1.03 6.19
CA TRP A 184 23.20 2.30 5.93
C TRP A 184 24.61 2.34 6.53
N ALA A 185 24.78 1.83 7.76
CA ALA A 185 26.09 1.71 8.38
C ALA A 185 27.01 0.78 7.58
N ALA A 186 26.52 -0.38 7.14
CA ALA A 186 27.26 -1.30 6.29
C ALA A 186 27.66 -0.65 4.95
N GLY A 187 26.74 0.07 4.30
CA GLY A 187 27.03 0.81 3.07
C GLY A 187 28.08 1.90 3.26
N ALA A 188 28.02 2.65 4.37
CA ALA A 188 29.02 3.67 4.71
C ALA A 188 30.41 3.04 4.96
N VAL A 189 30.47 1.90 5.65
CA VAL A 189 31.72 1.14 5.84
C VAL A 189 32.29 0.66 4.51
N LEU A 190 31.45 0.11 3.62
CA LEU A 190 31.89 -0.32 2.29
C LEU A 190 32.45 0.85 1.46
N ALA A 191 31.77 2.00 1.46
CA ALA A 191 32.24 3.20 0.78
C ALA A 191 33.57 3.70 1.34
N LEU A 192 33.73 3.70 2.66
CA LEU A 192 34.98 4.07 3.33
C LEU A 192 36.12 3.12 2.97
N CYS A 193 35.89 1.81 2.99
CA CYS A 193 36.87 0.80 2.59
C CYS A 193 37.30 0.98 1.14
N ALA A 194 36.36 1.25 0.22
CA ALA A 194 36.66 1.52 -1.18
C ALA A 194 37.51 2.79 -1.35
N ALA A 195 37.17 3.88 -0.65
CA ALA A 195 37.94 5.11 -0.68
C ALA A 195 39.37 4.92 -0.14
N LEU A 196 39.52 4.21 0.99
CA LEU A 196 40.84 3.87 1.53
C LEU A 196 41.65 2.99 0.57
N GLY A 197 41.02 2.04 -0.10
CA GLY A 197 41.67 1.19 -1.11
C GLY A 197 42.22 1.97 -2.32
N LEU A 198 41.59 3.09 -2.69
CA LEU A 198 42.07 3.97 -3.75
C LEU A 198 43.23 4.88 -3.32
N VAL A 199 43.29 5.25 -2.04
CA VAL A 199 44.29 6.20 -1.52
C VAL A 199 45.53 5.50 -0.96
N LEU A 200 45.38 4.27 -0.47
CA LEU A 200 46.50 3.51 0.09
C LEU A 200 47.36 2.95 -1.05
N PRO A 201 48.69 3.17 -1.03
CA PRO A 201 49.57 2.68 -2.08
C PRO A 201 49.55 1.15 -2.12
N HIS A 202 49.22 0.59 -3.28
CA HIS A 202 49.33 -0.85 -3.53
C HIS A 202 50.81 -1.26 -3.49
N ARG A 203 51.26 -1.84 -2.37
CA ARG A 203 52.51 -2.59 -2.33
C ARG A 203 52.27 -3.95 -3.00
N ALA A 204 52.64 -4.07 -4.28
CA ALA A 204 52.76 -5.37 -4.91
C ALA A 204 53.77 -6.21 -4.10
N ARG A 205 53.33 -7.38 -3.62
CA ARG A 205 54.25 -8.36 -3.02
C ARG A 205 55.00 -9.03 -4.16
N ASN A 206 56.31 -8.79 -4.24
CA ASN A 206 57.24 -9.56 -5.07
C ASN A 206 57.43 -10.97 -4.50
#